data_AF-A0A3E4W3J0-F1
#
_entry.id   AF-A0A3E4W3J0-F1
#
_cell.length_a   1.000
_cell.length_b   1.000
_cell.length_c   1.000
_cell.angle_alpha   90.00
_cell.angle_beta   90.00
_cell.angle_gamma   90.00
#
_symmetry.space_group_name_H-M   'P 1'
#
loop_
_entity.id
_entity.type
_entity.pdbx_description
1 polymer ?
#
loop_
_entity_poly.entity_id
_entity_poly.type
_entity_poly.pdbx_seq_one_letter_code
_entity_poly.pdbx_strand_id
1 'polypeptide(L)'
;MITTIQFKTLDDLYRFYNQAIFGGELSDCIVNMSRHGGAYGFFAANRWRGENETKKIIHEISINPDFMNRDDIEWHSTLVHEMCHLWQEDFGKPSRGGYHNRQWADKMIQVGLMPTDTGEPGGQLTGQRVTHYIIPDGKFEQVFKTLSSEDLQNLRLRYKPTLAAMSGKPFTVGTSGNDDTDNTETEGGEESRSGKRKKYTCGCGCNVWGKSGLILKCGICGTDFIEQ
;
A
#
# COMPACT_ATOMS: atom_id res chain seq x y z
N MET A 1 16.18 19.80 -11.03
CA MET A 1 14.72 19.96 -10.79
C MET A 1 14.29 18.95 -9.73
N ILE A 2 13.47 19.37 -8.77
CA ILE A 2 13.12 18.57 -7.57
C ILE A 2 12.41 17.26 -7.95
N THR A 3 11.38 17.33 -8.79
CA THR A 3 10.57 16.18 -9.20
C THR A 3 11.38 15.11 -9.92
N THR A 4 12.26 15.52 -10.84
CA THR A 4 13.14 14.58 -11.59
C THR A 4 14.03 13.79 -10.64
N ILE A 5 14.60 14.43 -9.63
CA ILE A 5 15.45 13.77 -8.63
C ILE A 5 14.61 12.75 -7.85
N GLN A 6 13.42 13.14 -7.39
CA GLN A 6 12.55 12.28 -6.58
C GLN A 6 12.12 11.01 -7.34
N PHE A 7 11.67 11.12 -8.59
CA PHE A 7 11.30 9.97 -9.40
C PHE A 7 12.50 9.09 -9.74
N LYS A 8 13.65 9.70 -10.06
CA LYS A 8 14.88 8.94 -10.30
C LYS A 8 15.32 8.15 -9.07
N THR A 9 15.22 8.74 -7.86
CA THR A 9 15.52 8.05 -6.61
C THR A 9 14.63 6.80 -6.42
N LEU A 10 13.33 6.88 -6.73
CA LEU A 10 12.44 5.73 -6.64
C LEU A 10 12.78 4.64 -7.66
N ASP A 11 13.10 5.02 -8.90
CA ASP A 11 13.55 4.10 -9.94
C ASP A 11 14.88 3.42 -9.57
N ASP A 12 15.87 4.19 -9.12
CA ASP A 12 17.17 3.66 -8.70
C ASP A 12 17.02 2.65 -7.55
N LEU A 13 16.15 2.94 -6.58
CA LEU A 13 15.83 2.03 -5.48
C LEU A 13 15.19 0.74 -5.94
N TYR A 14 14.20 0.84 -6.83
CA TYR A 14 13.55 -0.32 -7.42
C TYR A 14 14.58 -1.21 -8.13
N ARG A 15 15.42 -0.62 -8.97
CA ARG A 15 16.46 -1.36 -9.73
C ARG A 15 17.50 -1.99 -8.79
N PHE A 16 17.92 -1.28 -7.74
CA PHE A 16 18.83 -1.80 -6.73
C PHE A 16 18.26 -3.05 -6.06
N TYR A 17 17.03 -2.98 -5.53
CA TYR A 17 16.42 -4.13 -4.86
C TYR A 17 16.06 -5.25 -5.81
N ASN A 18 15.64 -4.95 -7.04
CA ASN A 18 15.36 -5.96 -8.04
C ASN A 18 16.63 -6.77 -8.31
N GLN A 19 17.76 -6.10 -8.54
CA GLN A 19 19.04 -6.76 -8.76
C GLN A 19 19.51 -7.56 -7.53
N ALA A 20 19.52 -6.95 -6.35
CA ALA A 20 20.13 -7.55 -5.17
C ALA A 20 19.26 -8.63 -4.50
N ILE A 21 17.94 -8.49 -4.53
CA ILE A 21 17.01 -9.39 -3.84
C ILE A 21 16.35 -10.37 -4.80
N PHE A 22 15.96 -9.90 -5.99
CA PHE A 22 15.16 -10.67 -6.95
C PHE A 22 15.95 -11.13 -8.18
N GLY A 23 17.27 -10.90 -8.21
CA GLY A 23 18.13 -11.36 -9.31
C GLY A 23 17.94 -10.58 -10.63
N GLY A 24 17.26 -9.44 -10.59
CA GLY A 24 16.93 -8.66 -11.79
C GLY A 24 15.77 -9.23 -12.61
N GLU A 25 15.00 -10.17 -12.04
CA GLU A 25 13.96 -10.90 -12.77
C GLU A 25 12.61 -10.15 -12.83
N LEU A 26 12.35 -9.19 -11.93
CA LEU A 26 11.04 -8.52 -11.90
C LEU A 26 10.82 -7.65 -13.14
N SER A 27 9.60 -7.66 -13.65
CA SER A 27 9.14 -6.79 -14.74
C SER A 27 9.33 -5.31 -14.41
N ASP A 28 9.50 -4.47 -15.44
CA ASP A 28 9.47 -3.02 -15.26
C ASP A 28 8.17 -2.57 -14.57
N CYS A 29 8.30 -1.59 -13.69
CA CYS A 29 7.20 -1.10 -12.86
C CYS A 29 7.33 0.42 -12.69
N ILE A 30 6.21 1.14 -12.77
CA ILE A 30 6.17 2.56 -12.41
C ILE A 30 6.17 2.64 -10.89
N VAL A 31 7.24 3.21 -10.33
CA VAL A 31 7.32 3.50 -8.89
C VAL A 31 7.01 4.98 -8.64
N ASN A 32 5.96 5.24 -7.87
CA ASN A 32 5.51 6.60 -7.58
C ASN A 32 5.22 6.81 -6.08
N MET A 33 4.73 8.01 -5.76
CA MET A 33 4.19 8.31 -4.43
C MET A 33 2.74 8.76 -4.53
N SER A 34 1.87 8.14 -3.74
CA SER A 34 0.49 8.58 -3.59
C SER A 34 0.02 8.39 -2.14
N ARG A 35 -0.87 9.27 -1.67
CA ARG A 35 -1.46 9.12 -0.33
C ARG A 35 -2.63 8.15 -0.41
N HIS A 36 -2.56 7.08 0.39
CA HIS A 36 -3.65 6.14 0.54
C HIS A 36 -3.93 5.90 2.03
N GLY A 37 -5.17 6.11 2.46
CA GLY A 37 -5.56 6.01 3.86
C GLY A 37 -5.31 4.62 4.42
N GLY A 38 -4.44 4.53 5.44
CA GLY A 38 -4.20 3.29 6.16
C GLY A 38 -3.24 2.30 5.50
N ALA A 39 -2.49 2.67 4.46
CA ALA A 39 -1.46 1.81 3.87
C ALA A 39 -0.10 2.53 3.74
N TYR A 40 0.99 1.80 3.98
CA TYR A 40 2.36 2.30 3.76
C TYR A 40 2.75 2.33 2.29
N GLY A 41 2.15 1.47 1.47
CA GLY A 41 2.29 1.41 0.03
C GLY A 41 1.25 0.45 -0.55
N PHE A 42 1.22 0.32 -1.86
CA PHE A 42 0.44 -0.70 -2.56
C PHE A 42 1.04 -1.03 -3.93
N PHE A 43 0.82 -2.27 -4.35
CA PHE A 43 1.00 -2.75 -5.71
C PHE A 43 -0.31 -2.74 -6.50
N ALA A 44 -0.27 -2.27 -7.74
CA ALA A 44 -1.37 -2.37 -8.69
C ALA A 44 -0.90 -3.02 -10.00
N ALA A 45 -1.41 -4.22 -10.26
CA ALA A 45 -1.09 -4.93 -11.49
C ALA A 45 -1.72 -4.25 -12.71
N ASN A 46 -1.01 -4.27 -13.84
CA ASN A 46 -1.55 -3.93 -15.15
C ASN A 46 -2.16 -2.51 -15.26
N ARG A 47 -1.61 -1.55 -14.50
CA ARG A 47 -2.26 -0.25 -14.31
C ARG A 47 -2.04 0.74 -15.45
N TRP A 48 -0.96 0.58 -16.22
CA TRP A 48 -0.55 1.52 -17.25
C TRP A 48 -0.46 0.84 -18.61
N ARG A 49 -0.77 1.59 -19.67
CA ARG A 49 -0.68 1.13 -21.06
C ARG A 49 0.17 2.10 -21.85
N GLY A 50 1.16 1.58 -22.54
CA GLY A 50 1.99 2.35 -23.46
C GLY A 50 1.43 2.28 -24.87
N GLU A 51 1.16 3.43 -25.50
CA GLU A 51 0.93 3.47 -26.94
C GLU A 51 2.28 3.35 -27.65
N ASN A 52 2.42 2.36 -28.54
CA ASN A 52 3.64 2.07 -29.32
C ASN A 52 4.86 1.58 -28.49
N GLU A 53 4.65 1.10 -27.27
CA GLU A 53 5.68 0.48 -26.44
C GLU A 53 5.76 -1.04 -26.71
N THR A 54 6.96 -1.61 -26.57
CA THR A 54 7.18 -3.06 -26.71
C THR A 54 6.46 -3.85 -25.61
N LYS A 55 6.36 -3.27 -24.41
CA LYS A 55 5.49 -3.75 -23.33
C LYS A 55 4.17 -2.96 -23.36
N LYS A 56 3.07 -3.67 -23.63
CA LYS A 56 1.73 -3.06 -23.74
C LYS A 56 1.10 -2.69 -22.40
N ILE A 57 1.56 -3.29 -21.31
CA ILE A 57 0.97 -3.15 -19.98
C ILE A 57 2.10 -3.10 -18.95
N ILE A 58 2.04 -2.13 -18.02
CA ILE A 58 3.04 -1.89 -16.96
C ILE A 58 2.36 -1.86 -15.59
N HIS A 59 2.99 -2.49 -14.61
CA HIS A 59 2.53 -2.49 -13.21
C HIS A 59 2.91 -1.19 -12.49
N GLU A 60 2.28 -0.95 -11.34
CA GLU A 60 2.58 0.20 -10.47
C GLU A 60 2.90 -0.25 -9.05
N ILE A 61 3.91 0.37 -8.45
CA ILE A 61 4.12 0.37 -7.01
C ILE A 61 4.01 1.82 -6.53
N SER A 62 3.13 2.06 -5.57
CA SER A 62 2.96 3.37 -4.97
C SER A 62 3.35 3.33 -3.49
N ILE A 63 4.26 4.21 -3.08
CA ILE A 63 4.64 4.33 -1.67
C ILE A 63 3.96 5.56 -1.06
N ASN A 64 3.38 5.40 0.12
CA ASN A 64 2.70 6.50 0.78
C ASN A 64 3.70 7.43 1.48
N PRO A 65 3.80 8.70 1.05
CA PRO A 65 4.80 9.63 1.58
C PRO A 65 4.60 9.92 3.08
N ASP A 66 3.37 9.85 3.59
CA ASP A 66 3.06 10.21 4.99
C ASP A 66 3.72 9.26 6.02
N PHE A 67 4.25 8.12 5.56
CA PHE A 67 4.95 7.12 6.38
C PHE A 67 6.45 6.99 6.08
N MET A 68 6.99 7.89 5.26
CA MET A 68 8.43 7.97 4.94
C MET A 68 9.24 8.79 5.97
N ASN A 69 8.58 9.24 7.04
CA ASN A 69 9.25 9.79 8.22
C ASN A 69 9.89 8.71 9.11
N ARG A 70 9.54 7.43 8.91
CA ARG A 70 10.20 6.29 9.54
C ARG A 70 11.66 6.16 9.10
N ASP A 71 12.40 5.29 9.79
CA ASP A 71 13.78 4.96 9.44
C ASP A 71 13.88 4.46 8.00
N ASP A 72 15.02 4.69 7.35
CA ASP A 72 15.15 4.37 5.92
C ASP A 72 14.94 2.87 5.64
N ILE A 73 15.43 2.02 6.53
CA ILE A 73 15.24 0.57 6.45
C ILE A 73 13.75 0.17 6.52
N GLU A 74 12.95 0.90 7.29
CA GLU A 74 11.54 0.61 7.51
C GLU A 74 10.72 0.91 6.26
N TRP A 75 10.90 2.07 5.62
CA TRP A 75 10.15 2.38 4.40
C TRP A 75 10.70 1.67 3.16
N HIS A 76 12.01 1.36 3.11
CA HIS A 76 12.55 0.47 2.07
C HIS A 76 11.95 -0.93 2.18
N SER A 77 11.69 -1.42 3.40
CA SER A 77 11.05 -2.72 3.58
C SER A 77 9.62 -2.74 3.02
N THR A 78 8.91 -1.61 3.05
CA THR A 78 7.62 -1.46 2.37
C THR A 78 7.77 -1.56 0.85
N LEU A 79 8.77 -0.91 0.25
CA LEU A 79 9.02 -1.07 -1.18
C LEU A 79 9.26 -2.55 -1.54
N VAL A 80 10.09 -3.26 -0.76
CA VAL A 80 10.39 -4.68 -1.00
C VAL A 80 9.18 -5.59 -0.76
N HIS A 81 8.28 -5.24 0.18
CA HIS A 81 6.97 -5.89 0.34
C HIS A 81 6.15 -5.76 -0.95
N GLU A 82 6.02 -4.56 -1.50
CA GLU A 82 5.26 -4.36 -2.75
C GLU A 82 5.93 -5.06 -3.94
N MET A 83 7.26 -5.15 -3.96
CA MET A 83 7.99 -5.95 -4.95
C MET A 83 7.72 -7.47 -4.82
N CYS A 84 7.35 -7.97 -3.64
CA CYS A 84 6.90 -9.35 -3.49
C CYS A 84 5.51 -9.59 -4.09
N HIS A 85 4.64 -8.58 -4.09
CA HIS A 85 3.39 -8.64 -4.85
C HIS A 85 3.66 -8.68 -6.35
N LEU A 86 4.55 -7.82 -6.85
CA LEU A 86 4.98 -7.85 -8.26
C LEU A 86 5.60 -9.21 -8.64
N TRP A 87 6.51 -9.75 -7.83
CA TRP A 87 7.07 -11.08 -8.05
C TRP A 87 5.99 -12.16 -8.17
N GLN A 88 4.96 -12.10 -7.32
CA GLN A 88 3.87 -13.06 -7.38
C GLN A 88 3.01 -12.86 -8.63
N GLU A 89 2.84 -11.63 -9.11
CA GLU A 89 2.16 -11.34 -10.38
C GLU A 89 2.96 -11.91 -11.56
N ASP A 90 4.28 -11.70 -11.59
CA ASP A 90 5.16 -12.15 -12.69
C ASP A 90 5.32 -13.68 -12.74
N PHE A 91 5.45 -14.34 -11.59
CA PHE A 91 5.91 -15.74 -11.51
C PHE A 91 4.98 -16.66 -10.72
N GLY A 92 3.93 -16.12 -10.14
CA GLY A 92 3.10 -16.80 -9.16
C GLY A 92 1.63 -16.87 -9.52
N LYS A 93 0.82 -17.04 -8.47
CA LYS A 93 -0.64 -17.11 -8.54
C LYS A 93 -1.20 -16.25 -7.41
N PRO A 94 -1.38 -14.93 -7.64
CA PRO A 94 -2.03 -14.08 -6.65
C PRO A 94 -3.46 -14.59 -6.37
N SER A 95 -3.92 -14.32 -5.16
CA SER A 95 -5.31 -14.57 -4.78
C SER A 95 -6.19 -13.38 -5.16
N ARG A 96 -7.43 -13.35 -4.67
CA ARG A 96 -8.29 -12.16 -4.78
C ARG A 96 -7.57 -10.91 -4.25
N GLY A 97 -7.98 -9.74 -4.73
CA GLY A 97 -7.36 -8.46 -4.40
C GLY A 97 -7.09 -8.29 -2.89
N GLY A 98 -5.84 -7.94 -2.57
CA GLY A 98 -5.35 -7.69 -1.21
C GLY A 98 -5.18 -8.92 -0.30
N TYR A 99 -5.44 -10.14 -0.78
CA TYR A 99 -5.21 -11.34 0.03
C TYR A 99 -3.78 -11.86 -0.13
N HIS A 100 -3.07 -11.96 0.99
CA HIS A 100 -1.71 -12.50 1.08
C HIS A 100 -1.77 -14.01 1.29
N ASN A 101 -1.50 -14.77 0.24
CA ASN A 101 -1.52 -16.24 0.31
C ASN A 101 -0.16 -16.81 0.72
N ARG A 102 -0.10 -18.14 0.83
CA ARG A 102 1.11 -18.84 1.29
C ARG A 102 2.32 -18.61 0.38
N GLN A 103 2.13 -18.58 -0.95
CA GLN A 103 3.22 -18.38 -1.90
C GLN A 103 3.86 -16.99 -1.72
N TRP A 104 3.04 -15.96 -1.53
CA TRP A 104 3.53 -14.63 -1.22
C TRP A 104 4.26 -14.59 0.12
N ALA A 105 3.69 -15.23 1.15
CA ALA A 105 4.31 -15.29 2.48
C ALA A 105 5.68 -16.00 2.47
N ASP A 106 5.80 -17.10 1.72
CA ASP A 106 7.07 -17.81 1.56
C ASP A 106 8.11 -16.94 0.84
N LYS A 107 7.68 -16.13 -0.15
CA LYS A 107 8.57 -15.15 -0.81
C LYS A 107 9.04 -14.07 0.15
N MET A 108 8.15 -13.50 0.95
CA MET A 108 8.50 -12.51 1.98
C MET A 108 9.60 -13.04 2.90
N ILE A 109 9.42 -14.26 3.42
CA ILE A 109 10.41 -14.91 4.28
C ILE A 109 11.74 -15.09 3.54
N GLN A 110 11.71 -15.54 2.28
CA GLN A 110 12.90 -15.71 1.45
C GLN A 110 13.68 -14.39 1.27
N VAL A 111 12.98 -13.27 1.12
CA VAL A 111 13.61 -11.95 0.98
C VAL A 111 14.02 -11.32 2.32
N GLY A 112 13.73 -11.95 3.45
CA GLY A 112 14.11 -11.47 4.78
C GLY A 112 13.06 -10.59 5.46
N LEU A 113 11.79 -10.66 5.04
CA LEU A 113 10.66 -9.99 5.68
C LEU A 113 9.71 -11.04 6.25
N MET A 114 9.43 -11.00 7.55
CA MET A 114 8.51 -11.96 8.16
C MET A 114 7.08 -11.43 8.06
N PRO A 115 6.18 -12.07 7.29
CA PRO A 115 4.79 -11.65 7.24
C PRO A 115 4.07 -11.93 8.56
N THR A 116 3.17 -11.03 8.96
CA THR A 116 2.36 -11.15 10.18
C THR A 116 1.13 -10.26 10.10
N ASP A 117 -0.01 -10.73 10.61
CA ASP A 117 -1.25 -9.94 10.71
C ASP A 117 -1.27 -8.98 11.91
N THR A 118 -0.35 -9.15 12.86
CA THR A 118 -0.22 -8.29 14.05
C THR A 118 0.90 -7.25 13.95
N GLY A 119 1.80 -7.41 12.97
CA GLY A 119 3.05 -6.66 12.91
C GLY A 119 4.10 -7.13 13.91
N GLU A 120 3.83 -8.19 14.67
CA GLU A 120 4.72 -8.74 15.70
C GLU A 120 4.90 -10.27 15.52
N PRO A 121 5.89 -10.89 16.19
CA PRO A 121 6.04 -12.34 16.22
C PRO A 121 4.78 -13.06 16.74
N GLY A 122 4.46 -14.22 16.15
CA GLY A 122 3.31 -15.05 16.54
C GLY A 122 2.00 -14.75 15.80
N GLY A 123 1.97 -13.74 14.93
CA GLY A 123 0.84 -13.48 14.03
C GLY A 123 0.70 -14.50 12.89
N GLN A 124 -0.44 -14.43 12.20
CA GLN A 124 -0.71 -15.23 11.01
C GLN A 124 0.10 -14.73 9.82
N LEU A 125 0.66 -15.65 9.03
CA LEU A 125 1.51 -15.33 7.88
C LEU A 125 0.70 -14.97 6.62
N THR A 126 -0.59 -15.27 6.61
CA THR A 126 -1.47 -15.14 5.43
C THR A 126 -2.81 -14.51 5.82
N GLY A 127 -3.44 -13.80 4.89
CA GLY A 127 -4.73 -13.17 5.14
C GLY A 127 -4.95 -11.89 4.34
N GLN A 128 -6.11 -11.28 4.53
CA GLN A 128 -6.44 -9.99 3.90
C GLN A 128 -5.65 -8.83 4.52
N ARG A 129 -5.15 -9.01 5.75
CA ARG A 129 -4.48 -7.98 6.54
C ARG A 129 -3.18 -8.58 7.05
N VAL A 130 -2.15 -8.49 6.22
CA VAL A 130 -0.81 -8.97 6.56
C VAL A 130 0.14 -7.83 6.28
N THR A 131 1.01 -7.56 7.24
CA THR A 131 2.17 -6.67 7.11
C THR A 131 3.42 -7.52 7.39
N HIS A 132 4.52 -6.90 7.79
CA HIS A 132 5.75 -7.60 8.11
C HIS A 132 6.55 -6.91 9.21
N TYR A 133 7.49 -7.65 9.78
CA TYR A 133 8.68 -7.11 10.43
C TYR A 133 9.93 -7.60 9.70
N ILE A 134 11.04 -6.88 9.85
CA ILE A 134 12.32 -7.26 9.25
C ILE A 134 12.91 -8.44 10.03
N ILE A 135 13.29 -9.51 9.32
CA ILE A 135 13.98 -10.64 9.94
C ILE A 135 15.41 -10.20 10.28
N PRO A 136 15.85 -10.30 11.55
CA PRO A 136 17.23 -9.99 11.92
C PRO A 136 18.23 -10.83 11.14
N ASP A 137 19.25 -10.17 10.61
CA ASP A 137 20.26 -10.72 9.70
C ASP A 137 19.67 -11.39 8.44
N GLY A 138 18.42 -11.07 8.10
CA GLY A 138 17.75 -11.55 6.89
C GLY A 138 18.29 -10.88 5.62
N LYS A 139 17.97 -11.47 4.45
CA LYS A 139 18.47 -11.02 3.15
C LYS A 139 18.23 -9.52 2.90
N PHE A 140 17.03 -9.02 3.17
CA PHE A 140 16.69 -7.61 3.04
C PHE A 140 17.59 -6.71 3.89
N GLU A 141 17.76 -7.03 5.18
CA GLU A 141 18.60 -6.23 6.07
C GLU A 141 20.07 -6.25 5.63
N GLN A 142 20.59 -7.42 5.24
CA GLN A 142 21.95 -7.54 4.72
C GLN A 142 22.17 -6.69 3.47
N VAL A 143 21.22 -6.72 2.52
CA VAL A 143 21.26 -5.89 1.30
C VAL A 143 21.11 -4.41 1.65
N PHE A 144 20.23 -4.04 2.57
CA PHE A 144 20.11 -2.65 3.03
C PHE A 144 21.43 -2.13 3.60
N LYS A 145 22.13 -2.96 4.40
CA LYS A 145 23.43 -2.62 5.00
C LYS A 145 24.56 -2.45 3.97
N THR A 146 24.40 -2.89 2.71
CA THR A 146 25.39 -2.62 1.66
C THR A 146 25.30 -1.22 1.07
N LEU A 147 24.20 -0.50 1.32
CA LEU A 147 24.06 0.88 0.88
C LEU A 147 25.04 1.75 1.69
N SER A 148 25.98 2.38 1.01
CA SER A 148 26.91 3.31 1.68
C SER A 148 26.16 4.51 2.25
N SER A 149 26.79 5.28 3.15
CA SER A 149 26.20 6.53 3.63
C SER A 149 25.97 7.56 2.50
N GLU A 150 26.70 7.44 1.39
CA GLU A 150 26.52 8.25 0.18
C GLU A 150 25.36 7.73 -0.69
N ASP A 151 25.23 6.41 -0.84
CA ASP A 151 24.08 5.79 -1.50
C ASP A 151 22.80 6.08 -0.73
N LEU A 152 22.82 5.99 0.60
CA LEU A 152 21.70 6.39 1.44
C LEU A 152 21.37 7.87 1.26
N GLN A 153 22.35 8.77 1.05
CA GLN A 153 22.03 10.19 0.78
C GLN A 153 21.40 10.42 -0.61
N ASN A 154 21.75 9.60 -1.60
CA ASN A 154 21.23 9.70 -2.97
C ASN A 154 19.92 8.93 -3.18
N LEU A 155 19.73 7.84 -2.43
CA LEU A 155 18.56 6.98 -2.41
C LEU A 155 17.55 7.39 -1.31
N ARG A 156 17.92 8.32 -0.43
CA ARG A 156 16.97 8.97 0.47
C ARG A 156 16.22 10.06 -0.26
N LEU A 157 14.90 10.01 -0.10
CA LEU A 157 14.02 11.05 -0.59
C LEU A 157 14.40 12.37 0.09
N ARG A 158 14.93 13.31 -0.70
CA ARG A 158 15.44 14.60 -0.21
C ARG A 158 14.34 15.46 0.42
N TYR A 159 13.10 15.24 0.00
CA TYR A 159 11.93 15.98 0.45
C TYR A 159 10.96 15.01 1.14
N LYS A 160 10.70 15.24 2.43
CA LYS A 160 9.73 14.50 3.25
C LYS A 160 8.48 15.37 3.48
N PRO A 161 7.28 14.78 3.67
CA PRO A 161 6.09 15.57 3.96
C PRO A 161 6.18 16.25 5.33
N THR A 162 5.63 17.46 5.43
CA THR A 162 5.57 18.25 6.67
C THR A 162 4.56 17.73 7.68
N LEU A 163 3.48 17.08 7.20
CA LEU A 163 2.49 16.40 8.02
C LEU A 163 2.68 14.89 7.86
N ALA A 164 3.67 14.34 8.57
CA ALA A 164 3.74 12.90 8.70
C ALA A 164 2.67 12.45 9.69
N ALA A 165 1.96 11.36 9.37
CA ALA A 165 1.06 10.77 10.34
C ALA A 165 1.87 10.44 11.60
N MET A 166 1.36 10.82 12.79
CA MET A 166 1.94 10.34 14.04
C MET A 166 2.02 8.82 13.97
N SER A 167 3.11 8.24 14.49
CA SER A 167 3.61 6.87 14.32
C SER A 167 2.68 5.72 14.74
N GLY A 168 1.36 5.90 14.67
CA GLY A 168 0.39 4.83 14.77
C GLY A 168 0.61 3.83 13.64
N LYS A 169 0.72 2.55 14.02
CA LYS A 169 0.66 1.44 13.07
C LYS A 169 -0.57 1.64 12.17
N PRO A 170 -0.44 1.62 10.85
CA PRO A 170 -1.55 1.80 9.95
C PRO A 170 -2.54 0.66 10.20
N PHE A 171 -3.73 1.01 10.66
CA PHE A 171 -4.85 0.11 10.64
C PHE A 171 -5.33 0.07 9.19
N THR A 172 -4.94 -0.97 8.44
CA THR A 172 -5.25 -1.09 7.01
C THR A 172 -6.75 -1.15 6.79
N VAL A 173 -7.39 -0.15 6.21
CA VAL A 173 -8.75 -0.32 5.68
C VAL A 173 -8.61 -1.12 4.39
N GLY A 174 -9.44 -2.15 4.23
CA GLY A 174 -9.36 -3.07 3.09
C GLY A 174 -9.38 -2.31 1.77
N THR A 175 -8.55 -2.77 0.84
CA THR A 175 -8.41 -2.29 -0.52
C THR A 175 -9.80 -2.12 -1.15
N SER A 176 -10.20 -0.88 -1.42
CA SER A 176 -11.30 -0.60 -2.36
C SER A 176 -10.85 -1.06 -3.73
N GLY A 177 -11.68 -1.88 -4.35
CA GLY A 177 -11.42 -2.54 -5.61
C GLY A 177 -11.20 -1.60 -6.79
N ASN A 178 -10.74 -2.21 -7.87
CA ASN A 178 -10.71 -1.67 -9.21
C ASN A 178 -12.01 -0.93 -9.52
N ASP A 179 -11.90 0.38 -9.74
CA ASP A 179 -12.89 1.14 -10.50
C ASP A 179 -12.46 1.01 -11.98
N ASP A 180 -12.89 -0.08 -12.61
CA ASP A 180 -12.94 -0.21 -14.07
C ASP A 180 -14.40 -0.51 -14.42
N THR A 181 -15.02 0.46 -15.06
CA THR A 181 -16.33 0.37 -15.70
C THR A 181 -16.31 -0.69 -16.80
N ASP A 182 -17.12 -1.74 -16.66
CA ASP A 182 -17.64 -2.47 -17.82
C ASP A 182 -19.07 -2.96 -17.55
N ASN A 183 -19.93 -2.68 -18.52
CA ASN A 183 -21.35 -3.03 -18.53
C ASN A 183 -21.50 -4.48 -18.96
N THR A 184 -22.05 -5.33 -18.09
CA THR A 184 -22.72 -6.55 -18.54
C THR A 184 -23.95 -6.80 -17.69
N GLU A 185 -25.11 -6.78 -18.35
CA GLU A 185 -26.41 -7.13 -17.81
C GLU A 185 -26.41 -8.61 -17.43
N THR A 186 -26.87 -8.93 -16.22
CA THR A 186 -27.45 -10.24 -15.92
C THR A 186 -28.39 -10.13 -14.72
N GLU A 187 -29.62 -10.56 -14.95
CA GLU A 187 -30.72 -10.63 -13.99
C GLU A 187 -30.47 -11.71 -12.93
N GLY A 188 -30.85 -11.44 -11.67
CA GLY A 188 -30.86 -12.43 -10.60
C GLY A 188 -30.60 -11.79 -9.23
N GLY A 189 -31.67 -11.55 -8.48
CA GLY A 189 -31.68 -10.65 -7.33
C GLY A 189 -30.95 -11.14 -6.08
N GLU A 190 -30.33 -10.17 -5.40
CA GLU A 190 -30.30 -10.00 -3.95
C GLU A 190 -29.91 -8.53 -3.68
N GLU A 191 -30.77 -7.79 -2.96
CA GLU A 191 -30.65 -6.33 -2.78
C GLU A 191 -29.33 -5.93 -2.11
N SER A 192 -28.41 -5.36 -2.89
CA SER A 192 -27.23 -4.70 -2.35
C SER A 192 -27.63 -3.38 -1.67
N ARG A 193 -27.34 -3.26 -0.37
CA ARG A 193 -27.59 -2.05 0.45
C ARG A 193 -26.60 -0.91 0.17
N SER A 194 -26.36 -0.59 -1.09
CA SER A 194 -25.58 0.61 -1.47
C SER A 194 -26.52 1.83 -1.59
N GLY A 195 -27.08 2.26 -0.46
CA GLY A 195 -27.83 3.51 -0.38
C GLY A 195 -26.87 4.71 -0.29
N LYS A 196 -27.11 5.77 -1.06
CA LYS A 196 -26.40 7.05 -0.96
C LYS A 196 -26.34 7.50 0.52
N ARG A 197 -25.14 7.68 1.07
CA ARG A 197 -24.95 8.11 2.46
C ARG A 197 -25.38 9.57 2.63
N LYS A 198 -26.12 9.86 3.70
CA LYS A 198 -26.59 11.19 4.09
C LYS A 198 -25.71 11.77 5.18
N LYS A 199 -25.48 13.08 5.14
CA LYS A 199 -24.71 13.81 6.14
C LYS A 199 -25.63 14.16 7.30
N TYR A 200 -25.13 14.09 8.52
CA TYR A 200 -25.80 14.59 9.72
C TYR A 200 -24.88 15.53 10.49
N THR A 201 -25.45 16.56 11.11
CA THR A 201 -24.71 17.59 11.85
C THR A 201 -25.30 17.80 13.25
N CYS A 202 -24.48 17.79 14.31
CA CYS A 202 -24.89 18.14 15.68
C CYS A 202 -24.94 19.67 15.86
N GLY A 203 -25.52 20.16 16.97
CA GLY A 203 -25.43 21.58 17.36
C GLY A 203 -24.01 22.10 17.63
N CYS A 204 -23.04 21.20 17.75
CA CYS A 204 -21.61 21.48 17.92
C CYS A 204 -20.80 21.53 16.61
N GLY A 205 -21.43 21.28 15.46
CA GLY A 205 -20.76 21.29 14.16
C GLY A 205 -20.01 20.01 13.77
N CYS A 206 -19.97 18.98 14.61
CA CYS A 206 -19.51 17.64 14.21
C CYS A 206 -20.41 17.06 13.12
N ASN A 207 -19.79 16.34 12.18
CA ASN A 207 -20.47 15.74 11.04
C ASN A 207 -20.28 14.22 11.01
N VAL A 208 -21.33 13.47 10.66
CA VAL A 208 -21.30 12.01 10.46
C VAL A 208 -22.07 11.64 9.19
N TRP A 209 -21.75 10.49 8.58
CA TRP A 209 -22.41 10.02 7.35
C TRP A 209 -22.95 8.61 7.52
N GLY A 210 -24.21 8.38 7.15
CA GLY A 210 -24.84 7.08 7.28
C GLY A 210 -26.06 6.91 6.38
N LYS A 211 -26.78 5.79 6.56
CA LYS A 211 -28.08 5.60 5.89
C LYS A 211 -29.06 6.69 6.32
N SER A 212 -30.00 7.06 5.46
CA SER A 212 -31.06 8.02 5.81
C SER A 212 -31.91 7.50 6.98
N GLY A 213 -32.42 8.42 7.81
CA GLY A 213 -33.23 8.12 8.98
C GLY A 213 -32.49 7.58 10.22
N LEU A 214 -31.17 7.78 10.33
CA LEU A 214 -30.46 7.43 11.57
C LEU A 214 -30.79 8.41 12.70
N ILE A 215 -30.98 7.87 13.90
CA ILE A 215 -31.14 8.63 15.14
C ILE A 215 -29.82 8.53 15.90
N LEU A 216 -29.08 9.63 15.96
CA LEU A 216 -27.72 9.67 16.52
C LEU A 216 -27.61 10.82 17.53
N LYS A 217 -26.85 10.60 18.60
CA LYS A 217 -26.62 11.60 19.66
C LYS A 217 -25.14 11.91 19.79
N CYS A 218 -24.80 13.19 19.91
CA CYS A 218 -23.43 13.62 20.05
C CYS A 218 -22.93 13.47 21.49
N GLY A 219 -21.87 12.69 21.68
CA GLY A 219 -21.23 12.53 23.00
C GLY A 219 -20.48 13.77 23.48
N ILE A 220 -20.23 14.75 22.61
CA ILE A 220 -19.50 15.98 22.96
C ILE A 220 -20.44 17.04 23.50
N CYS A 221 -21.52 17.35 22.77
CA CYS A 221 -22.45 18.41 23.16
C CYS A 221 -23.82 17.91 23.67
N GLY A 222 -24.06 16.59 23.63
CA GLY A 222 -25.30 15.99 24.09
C GLY A 222 -26.51 16.19 23.17
N THR A 223 -26.37 16.94 22.06
CA THR A 223 -27.46 17.18 21.09
C THR A 223 -27.56 16.07 20.05
N ASP A 224 -28.74 15.93 19.46
CA ASP A 224 -28.96 14.99 18.36
C ASP A 224 -28.33 15.50 17.07
N PHE A 225 -27.89 14.57 16.22
CA PHE A 225 -27.43 14.87 14.87
C PHE A 225 -28.63 14.98 13.92
N ILE A 226 -28.68 16.05 13.13
CA ILE A 226 -29.77 16.33 12.19
C ILE A 226 -29.32 16.04 10.76
N GLU A 227 -30.08 15.23 10.03
CA GLU A 227 -29.85 14.93 8.62
C GLU A 227 -29.88 16.22 7.77
N GLN A 228 -28.93 16.35 6.85
CA GLN A 228 -28.80 17.48 5.91
C GLN A 228 -29.12 17.05 4.47
#